data_AF-A0A354J4B8-F1
#
_entry.id   AF-A0A354J4B8-F1
#
_cell.length_a   1.000
_cell.length_b   1.000
_cell.length_c   1.000
_cell.angle_alpha   90.00
_cell.angle_beta   90.00
_cell.angle_gamma   90.00
#
_symmetry.space_group_name_H-M   'P 1'
#
loop_
_entity.id
_entity.type
_entity.pdbx_description
1 polymer ?
#
loop_
_entity_poly.entity_id
_entity_poly.type
_entity_poly.pdbx_seq_one_letter_code
_entity_poly.pdbx_strand_id
1 'polypeptide(L)'
;MKKKRLFFSLLTMSIAISAIFFTKEIYNVQAASYIRFNDSKVELEIGHYKTLRIKGTTKKATWSSSNPKVATVSSGGKVTAQASGTTTITANVSGRKLTCKVSVYQIYKKELTLAPGNSYTPKIWGPVRKVEWSSDNQSVATVSDNGVITAQASGNATITAVVNGSKELTSKVTVVSMNQESVVLEVGDWYGHLKTLKVEGTNSKITWTTSNKSVAVVSSKGRVEAKGPGTATITASVGDAKLTCKVKVLKVNAKEFTLAKGETKKLKIDGTTSEITWHSNHKSVATVSEDGTVTAVDKGDAIIMIYVDGRRINARVTVK
;
A
#
# COMPACT_ATOMS: atom_id res chain seq x y z
N MET A 1 -50.11 14.13 21.49
CA MET A 1 -51.43 13.77 20.93
C MET A 1 -51.23 13.23 19.51
N LYS A 2 -50.98 11.92 19.34
CA LYS A 2 -51.92 10.86 18.93
C LYS A 2 -52.69 11.16 17.62
N LYS A 3 -52.29 10.51 16.51
CA LYS A 3 -52.99 9.33 15.92
C LYS A 3 -52.31 8.84 14.63
N LYS A 4 -51.67 7.66 14.73
CA LYS A 4 -51.49 6.73 13.60
C LYS A 4 -52.86 6.10 13.28
N ARG A 5 -53.20 5.97 12.00
CA ARG A 5 -54.25 5.07 11.53
C ARG A 5 -53.61 3.72 11.17
N LEU A 6 -53.82 2.73 12.02
CA LEU A 6 -53.73 1.31 11.68
C LEU A 6 -55.05 0.91 11.03
N PHE A 7 -55.01 0.21 9.91
CA PHE A 7 -56.15 -0.56 9.42
C PHE A 7 -56.11 -1.97 10.01
N PHE A 8 -57.23 -2.33 10.61
CA PHE A 8 -57.60 -3.62 11.18
C PHE A 8 -58.16 -4.53 10.09
N SER A 9 -57.88 -5.83 10.15
CA SER A 9 -58.83 -6.88 9.77
C SER A 9 -58.35 -8.22 10.31
N LEU A 10 -58.95 -8.61 11.44
CA LEU A 10 -58.87 -9.93 12.09
C LEU A 10 -60.16 -10.69 11.74
N LEU A 11 -60.09 -11.98 11.38
CA LEU A 11 -61.14 -13.00 11.59
C LEU A 11 -60.53 -14.40 11.33
N THR A 12 -59.93 -15.07 12.32
CA THR A 12 -60.48 -16.09 13.26
C THR A 12 -61.07 -17.37 12.63
N MET A 13 -60.26 -18.44 12.73
CA MET A 13 -60.53 -19.69 13.48
C MET A 13 -61.50 -20.77 12.94
N SER A 14 -60.86 -21.91 12.59
CA SER A 14 -61.22 -23.32 12.85
C SER A 14 -62.40 -24.02 12.17
N ILE A 15 -62.08 -25.04 11.35
CA ILE A 15 -62.71 -26.38 11.41
C ILE A 15 -61.59 -27.43 11.27
N ALA A 16 -61.43 -28.24 12.32
CA ALA A 16 -60.74 -29.53 12.27
C ALA A 16 -61.77 -30.62 11.93
N ILE A 17 -61.26 -31.76 11.45
CA ILE A 17 -61.95 -33.04 11.10
C ILE A 17 -62.14 -33.25 9.59
N SER A 18 -61.04 -33.66 8.94
CA SER A 18 -61.03 -34.77 7.98
C SER A 18 -59.64 -35.42 7.98
N ALA A 19 -59.21 -35.88 9.16
CA ALA A 19 -58.19 -36.91 9.23
C ALA A 19 -58.83 -38.22 8.76
N ILE A 20 -58.08 -38.99 7.97
CA ILE A 20 -58.47 -40.27 7.32
C ILE A 20 -59.19 -40.05 5.97
N PHE A 21 -58.43 -39.73 4.93
CA PHE A 21 -58.55 -40.25 3.54
C PHE A 21 -57.55 -39.60 2.54
N PHE A 22 -56.39 -39.12 3.01
CA PHE A 22 -55.23 -38.89 2.14
C PHE A 22 -53.94 -39.44 2.81
N THR A 23 -53.96 -40.72 3.18
CA THR A 23 -52.76 -41.48 3.58
C THR A 23 -52.41 -42.59 2.59
N LYS A 24 -52.76 -42.41 1.30
CA LYS A 24 -52.42 -43.37 0.23
C LYS A 24 -51.92 -42.72 -1.07
N GLU A 25 -51.23 -41.58 -0.95
CA GLU A 25 -50.34 -41.04 -2.02
C GLU A 25 -48.93 -40.72 -1.49
N ILE A 26 -48.52 -41.34 -0.39
CA ILE A 26 -47.09 -41.60 -0.18
C ILE A 26 -46.81 -42.98 -0.78
N TYR A 27 -45.67 -43.10 -1.44
CA TYR A 27 -45.13 -44.28 -2.14
C TYR A 27 -45.48 -44.41 -3.65
N ASN A 28 -45.11 -43.41 -4.45
CA ASN A 28 -44.19 -43.56 -5.60
C ASN A 28 -44.17 -42.30 -6.47
N VAL A 29 -43.62 -41.19 -5.97
CA VAL A 29 -42.79 -40.38 -6.87
C VAL A 29 -41.41 -40.98 -6.76
N GLN A 30 -41.17 -42.00 -7.58
CA GLN A 30 -39.84 -42.50 -7.86
C GLN A 30 -38.91 -41.30 -7.98
N ALA A 31 -37.88 -41.22 -7.14
CA ALA A 31 -36.78 -40.31 -7.37
C ALA A 31 -36.20 -40.69 -8.74
N ALA A 32 -36.71 -40.10 -9.81
CA ALA A 32 -36.13 -40.22 -11.12
C ALA A 32 -34.72 -39.67 -10.98
N SER A 33 -33.73 -40.56 -10.98
CA SER A 33 -32.33 -40.23 -10.87
C SER A 33 -31.90 -39.51 -12.15
N TYR A 34 -32.20 -38.22 -12.25
CA TYR A 34 -31.80 -37.43 -13.41
C TYR A 34 -30.27 -37.29 -13.42
N ILE A 35 -29.68 -37.61 -14.55
CA ILE A 35 -28.26 -37.38 -14.80
C ILE A 35 -28.04 -35.86 -14.80
N ARG A 36 -27.19 -35.34 -13.90
CA ARG A 36 -26.95 -33.90 -13.74
C ARG A 36 -25.53 -33.58 -13.29
N PHE A 37 -25.09 -32.34 -13.50
CA PHE A 37 -23.88 -31.84 -12.83
C PHE A 37 -24.15 -31.52 -11.36
N ASN A 38 -23.09 -31.57 -10.55
CA ASN A 38 -23.06 -30.98 -9.22
C ASN A 38 -23.22 -29.45 -9.24
N ASP A 39 -22.77 -28.80 -10.30
CA ASP A 39 -22.86 -27.36 -10.51
C ASP A 39 -23.27 -27.05 -11.96
N SER A 40 -24.28 -26.20 -12.14
CA SER A 40 -24.71 -25.70 -13.46
C SER A 40 -23.97 -24.42 -13.88
N LYS A 41 -23.32 -23.75 -12.92
CA LYS A 41 -22.51 -22.55 -13.10
C LYS A 41 -21.21 -22.69 -12.29
N VAL A 42 -20.09 -22.31 -12.90
CA VAL A 42 -18.78 -22.27 -12.26
C VAL A 42 -18.15 -20.90 -12.50
N GLU A 43 -17.65 -20.30 -11.43
CA GLU A 43 -16.87 -19.06 -11.49
C GLU A 43 -15.46 -19.34 -11.00
N LEU A 44 -14.47 -18.97 -11.81
CA LEU A 44 -13.06 -19.24 -11.54
C LEU A 44 -12.24 -17.97 -11.67
N GLU A 45 -11.12 -17.96 -10.98
CA GLU A 45 -10.03 -17.06 -11.26
C GLU A 45 -9.03 -17.77 -12.19
N ILE A 46 -8.35 -17.02 -13.06
CA ILE A 46 -7.34 -17.59 -13.94
C ILE A 46 -6.31 -18.40 -13.14
N GLY A 47 -5.94 -19.57 -13.67
CA GLY A 47 -5.02 -20.52 -13.04
C GLY A 47 -5.69 -21.47 -12.03
N HIS A 48 -6.93 -21.20 -11.61
CA HIS A 48 -7.68 -22.08 -10.73
C HIS A 48 -8.50 -23.11 -11.54
N TYR A 49 -8.97 -24.14 -10.85
CA TYR A 49 -9.80 -25.18 -11.45
C TYR A 49 -10.94 -25.59 -10.52
N LYS A 50 -11.96 -26.21 -11.11
CA LYS A 50 -13.03 -26.92 -10.37
C LYS A 50 -13.37 -28.20 -11.10
N THR A 51 -13.62 -29.27 -10.35
CA THR A 51 -14.02 -30.56 -10.93
C THR A 51 -15.53 -30.64 -11.00
N LEU A 52 -16.08 -30.73 -12.21
CA LEU A 52 -17.47 -31.05 -12.44
C LEU A 52 -17.69 -32.56 -12.27
N ARG A 53 -18.66 -32.93 -11.46
CA ARG A 53 -19.06 -34.32 -11.18
C ARG A 53 -20.45 -34.56 -11.74
N ILE A 54 -20.60 -35.68 -12.42
CA ILE A 54 -21.91 -36.13 -12.90
C ILE A 54 -22.54 -37.00 -11.82
N LYS A 55 -23.79 -36.72 -11.47
CA LYS A 55 -24.61 -37.46 -10.51
C LYS A 55 -25.69 -38.25 -11.26
N GLY A 56 -26.12 -39.37 -10.70
CA GLY A 56 -27.20 -40.21 -11.27
C GLY A 56 -26.75 -41.19 -12.35
N THR A 57 -25.44 -41.42 -12.53
CA THR A 57 -24.89 -42.41 -13.46
C THR A 57 -23.45 -42.75 -13.10
N THR A 58 -23.01 -43.97 -13.42
CA THR A 58 -21.60 -44.42 -13.37
C THR A 58 -20.95 -44.48 -14.76
N LYS A 59 -21.73 -44.22 -15.83
CA LYS A 59 -21.24 -44.24 -17.20
C LYS A 59 -20.23 -43.10 -17.41
N LYS A 60 -19.18 -43.39 -18.18
CA LYS A 60 -18.19 -42.39 -18.58
C LYS A 60 -18.82 -41.32 -19.48
N ALA A 61 -18.30 -40.10 -19.36
CA ALA A 61 -18.72 -38.97 -20.16
C ALA A 61 -17.61 -38.52 -21.12
N THR A 62 -18.01 -38.06 -22.30
CA THR A 62 -17.11 -37.33 -23.20
C THR A 62 -17.26 -35.84 -22.92
N TRP A 63 -16.15 -35.17 -22.60
CA TRP A 63 -16.13 -33.77 -22.21
C TRP A 63 -15.65 -32.87 -23.34
N SER A 64 -16.22 -31.68 -23.45
CA SER A 64 -15.76 -30.63 -24.36
C SER A 64 -15.96 -29.24 -23.78
N SER A 65 -15.19 -28.27 -24.28
CA SER A 65 -15.36 -26.84 -23.98
C SER A 65 -15.67 -26.11 -25.27
N SER A 66 -16.67 -25.22 -25.26
CA SER A 66 -17.00 -24.39 -26.43
C SER A 66 -15.90 -23.37 -26.76
N ASN A 67 -15.07 -23.01 -25.78
CA ASN A 67 -13.91 -22.14 -25.94
C ASN A 67 -12.79 -22.60 -24.99
N PRO A 68 -11.90 -23.50 -25.46
CA PRO A 68 -10.78 -23.99 -24.67
C PRO A 68 -9.84 -22.89 -24.19
N LYS A 69 -9.66 -21.78 -24.95
CA LYS A 69 -8.80 -20.66 -24.56
C LYS A 69 -9.26 -19.97 -23.28
N VAL A 70 -10.56 -20.04 -22.95
CA VAL A 70 -11.11 -19.50 -21.69
C VAL A 70 -11.01 -20.54 -20.59
N ALA A 71 -11.47 -21.77 -20.85
CA ALA A 71 -11.29 -22.89 -19.92
C ALA A 71 -11.26 -24.23 -20.65
N THR A 72 -10.35 -25.11 -20.23
CA THR A 72 -10.27 -26.50 -20.69
C THR A 72 -10.96 -27.44 -19.71
N VAL A 73 -11.27 -28.65 -20.15
CA VAL A 73 -11.82 -29.72 -19.30
C VAL A 73 -11.11 -31.03 -19.60
N SER A 74 -10.68 -31.75 -18.58
CA SER A 74 -10.08 -33.08 -18.73
C SER A 74 -11.14 -34.18 -18.90
N SER A 75 -10.72 -35.39 -19.27
CA SER A 75 -11.58 -36.57 -19.31
C SER A 75 -12.22 -36.92 -17.95
N GLY A 76 -11.62 -36.47 -16.84
CA GLY A 76 -12.16 -36.59 -15.48
C GLY A 76 -13.04 -35.44 -15.01
N GLY A 77 -13.39 -34.49 -15.90
CA GLY A 77 -14.25 -33.34 -15.55
C GLY A 77 -13.53 -32.21 -14.81
N LYS A 78 -12.19 -32.21 -14.73
CA LYS A 78 -11.42 -31.11 -14.14
C LYS A 78 -11.43 -29.93 -15.12
N VAL A 79 -12.16 -28.87 -14.78
CA VAL A 79 -12.26 -27.63 -15.56
C VAL A 79 -11.21 -26.63 -15.09
N THR A 80 -10.26 -26.25 -15.95
CA THR A 80 -9.15 -25.35 -15.62
C THR A 80 -9.30 -24.02 -16.36
N ALA A 81 -9.24 -22.91 -15.62
CA ALA A 81 -9.35 -21.57 -16.17
C ALA A 81 -8.04 -21.09 -16.82
N GLN A 82 -8.11 -20.65 -18.07
CA GLN A 82 -6.96 -20.24 -18.89
C GLN A 82 -6.95 -18.74 -19.20
N ALA A 83 -8.10 -18.15 -19.54
CA ALA A 83 -8.22 -16.73 -19.85
C ALA A 83 -9.55 -16.18 -19.34
N SER A 84 -9.59 -14.88 -19.01
CA SER A 84 -10.82 -14.20 -18.58
C SER A 84 -11.87 -14.23 -19.69
N GLY A 85 -13.13 -14.52 -19.35
CA GLY A 85 -14.21 -14.62 -20.33
C GLY A 85 -15.28 -15.64 -19.92
N THR A 86 -16.05 -16.10 -20.89
CA THR A 86 -17.08 -17.14 -20.69
C THR A 86 -16.91 -18.31 -21.65
N THR A 87 -17.15 -19.52 -21.17
CA THR A 87 -17.25 -20.73 -22.01
C THR A 87 -18.32 -21.66 -21.44
N THR A 88 -18.77 -22.63 -22.23
CA THR A 88 -19.67 -23.69 -21.78
C THR A 88 -18.93 -25.02 -21.82
N ILE A 89 -18.93 -25.72 -20.69
CA ILE A 89 -18.45 -27.09 -20.61
C ILE A 89 -19.62 -28.03 -20.85
N THR A 90 -19.42 -28.97 -21.78
CA THR A 90 -20.41 -29.98 -22.13
C THR A 90 -19.90 -31.37 -21.75
N ALA A 91 -20.73 -32.17 -21.08
CA ALA A 91 -20.51 -33.59 -20.89
C ALA A 91 -21.60 -34.37 -21.65
N ASN A 92 -21.18 -35.29 -22.52
CA ASN A 92 -22.09 -36.22 -23.19
C ASN A 92 -22.04 -37.59 -22.49
N VAL A 93 -23.17 -38.03 -21.95
CA VAL A 93 -23.33 -39.34 -21.32
C VAL A 93 -24.42 -40.12 -22.04
N SER A 94 -24.05 -41.16 -22.78
CA SER A 94 -24.98 -42.00 -23.54
C SER A 94 -25.97 -41.19 -24.40
N GLY A 95 -25.48 -40.16 -25.09
CA GLY A 95 -26.29 -39.31 -25.97
C GLY A 95 -26.95 -38.10 -25.28
N ARG A 96 -26.98 -38.06 -23.94
CA ARG A 96 -27.51 -36.92 -23.17
C ARG A 96 -26.42 -35.87 -22.94
N LYS A 97 -26.69 -34.63 -23.31
CA LYS A 97 -25.78 -33.49 -23.10
C LYS A 97 -26.12 -32.75 -21.81
N LEU A 98 -25.13 -32.62 -20.92
CA LEU A 98 -25.17 -31.73 -19.76
C LEU A 98 -24.30 -30.51 -20.05
N THR A 99 -24.75 -29.33 -19.67
CA THR A 99 -23.99 -28.09 -19.86
C THR A 99 -23.75 -27.36 -18.55
N CYS A 100 -22.58 -26.75 -18.42
CA CYS A 100 -22.20 -25.89 -17.30
C CYS A 100 -21.59 -24.61 -17.85
N LYS A 101 -22.15 -23.45 -17.47
CA LYS A 101 -21.56 -22.16 -17.83
C LYS A 101 -20.37 -21.87 -16.93
N VAL A 102 -19.22 -21.58 -17.54
CA VAL A 102 -17.98 -21.21 -16.85
C VAL A 102 -17.70 -19.74 -17.12
N SER A 103 -17.51 -18.97 -16.06
CA SER A 103 -17.07 -17.57 -16.11
C SER A 103 -15.71 -17.46 -15.43
N VAL A 104 -14.74 -16.87 -16.12
CA VAL A 104 -13.37 -16.73 -15.65
C VAL A 104 -13.05 -15.25 -15.47
N TYR A 105 -12.49 -14.90 -14.32
CA TYR A 105 -12.14 -13.53 -13.95
C TYR A 105 -10.66 -13.40 -13.60
N GLN A 106 -10.15 -12.16 -13.68
CA GLN A 106 -8.82 -11.80 -13.19
C GLN A 106 -8.84 -10.35 -12.70
N ILE A 107 -8.26 -10.10 -11.53
CA ILE A 107 -7.93 -8.74 -11.08
C ILE A 107 -6.51 -8.39 -11.54
N TYR A 108 -6.35 -7.23 -12.16
CA TYR A 108 -5.05 -6.70 -12.57
C TYR A 108 -4.31 -6.16 -11.35
N LYS A 109 -3.02 -6.54 -11.20
CA LYS A 109 -2.16 -6.31 -10.03
C LYS A 109 -2.74 -6.87 -8.72
N LYS A 110 -2.34 -8.12 -8.42
CA LYS A 110 -2.65 -8.79 -7.13
C LYS A 110 -1.87 -8.23 -5.95
N GLU A 111 -0.77 -7.55 -6.21
CA GLU A 111 0.11 -6.95 -5.22
C GLU A 111 0.35 -5.51 -5.69
N LEU A 112 0.13 -4.55 -4.80
CA LEU A 112 0.22 -3.13 -5.08
C LEU A 112 1.01 -2.46 -3.96
N THR A 113 1.98 -1.62 -4.32
CA THR A 113 2.71 -0.78 -3.36
C THR A 113 2.42 0.69 -3.63
N LEU A 114 1.93 1.42 -2.63
CA LEU A 114 1.56 2.84 -2.74
C LEU A 114 2.25 3.67 -1.65
N ALA A 115 2.45 4.96 -1.93
CA ALA A 115 2.76 5.96 -0.91
C ALA A 115 1.45 6.60 -0.41
N PRO A 116 1.38 7.11 0.84
CA PRO A 116 0.24 7.86 1.36
C PRO A 116 -0.25 8.95 0.41
N GLY A 117 -1.58 9.09 0.28
CA GLY A 117 -2.23 10.04 -0.61
C GLY A 117 -2.35 9.58 -2.07
N ASN A 118 -1.55 8.61 -2.52
CA ASN A 118 -1.71 8.05 -3.86
C ASN A 118 -2.95 7.15 -3.94
N SER A 119 -3.53 7.07 -5.14
CA SER A 119 -4.69 6.23 -5.42
C SER A 119 -4.47 5.33 -6.62
N TYR A 120 -5.21 4.22 -6.67
CA TYR A 120 -5.19 3.24 -7.76
C TYR A 120 -6.57 2.63 -7.97
N THR A 121 -6.95 2.40 -9.22
CA THR A 121 -8.22 1.73 -9.55
C THR A 121 -7.92 0.39 -10.22
N PRO A 122 -8.13 -0.75 -9.56
CA PRO A 122 -7.88 -2.06 -10.16
C PRO A 122 -8.82 -2.32 -11.34
N LYS A 123 -8.26 -2.87 -12.41
CA LYS A 123 -9.06 -3.37 -13.54
C LYS A 123 -9.40 -4.84 -13.29
N ILE A 124 -10.68 -5.21 -13.42
CA ILE A 124 -11.12 -6.61 -13.39
C ILE A 124 -11.50 -7.04 -14.81
N TRP A 125 -10.92 -8.13 -15.29
CA TRP A 125 -11.26 -8.76 -16.56
C TRP A 125 -12.21 -9.93 -16.36
N GLY A 126 -13.10 -10.13 -17.35
CA GLY A 126 -14.12 -11.18 -17.34
C GLY A 126 -15.52 -10.61 -17.57
N PRO A 127 -16.58 -11.43 -17.43
CA PRO A 127 -17.97 -11.01 -17.59
C PRO A 127 -18.48 -10.25 -16.35
N VAL A 128 -17.86 -9.12 -16.03
CA VAL A 128 -18.16 -8.28 -14.85
C VAL A 128 -19.42 -7.43 -15.12
N ARG A 129 -20.36 -7.43 -14.18
CA ARG A 129 -21.58 -6.57 -14.21
C ARG A 129 -21.66 -5.65 -13.01
N LYS A 130 -21.35 -6.18 -11.83
CA LYS A 130 -21.30 -5.46 -10.56
C LYS A 130 -20.08 -5.91 -9.78
N VAL A 131 -19.49 -5.00 -9.04
CA VAL A 131 -18.41 -5.29 -8.08
C VAL A 131 -18.76 -4.61 -6.77
N GLU A 132 -18.66 -5.36 -5.68
CA GLU A 132 -18.73 -4.82 -4.32
C GLU A 132 -17.33 -4.86 -3.73
N TRP A 133 -16.86 -3.71 -3.25
CA TRP A 133 -15.50 -3.54 -2.77
C TRP A 133 -15.46 -3.44 -1.26
N SER A 134 -14.41 -4.00 -0.66
CA SER A 134 -14.13 -3.85 0.76
C SER A 134 -12.63 -3.85 1.02
N SER A 135 -12.22 -3.21 2.11
CA SER A 135 -10.86 -3.27 2.65
C SER A 135 -10.91 -3.93 4.03
N ASP A 136 -9.99 -4.85 4.30
CA ASP A 136 -9.81 -5.44 5.64
C ASP A 136 -9.21 -4.43 6.64
N ASN A 137 -8.55 -3.37 6.16
CA ASN A 137 -7.86 -2.38 6.98
C ASN A 137 -7.94 -0.98 6.36
N GLN A 138 -9.02 -0.27 6.69
CA GLN A 138 -9.29 1.08 6.18
C GLN A 138 -8.30 2.14 6.69
N SER A 139 -7.64 1.92 7.84
CA SER A 139 -6.60 2.84 8.33
C SER A 139 -5.33 2.82 7.48
N VAL A 140 -5.10 1.73 6.73
CA VAL A 140 -3.99 1.59 5.80
C VAL A 140 -4.42 1.94 4.38
N ALA A 141 -5.52 1.37 3.90
CA ALA A 141 -6.04 1.68 2.57
C ALA A 141 -7.57 1.60 2.55
N THR A 142 -8.20 2.66 2.04
CA THR A 142 -9.65 2.69 1.78
C THR A 142 -9.92 2.28 0.34
N VAL A 143 -11.13 1.78 0.06
CA VAL A 143 -11.62 1.56 -1.30
C VAL A 143 -13.05 2.10 -1.39
N SER A 144 -13.33 2.88 -2.43
CA SER A 144 -14.67 3.42 -2.70
C SER A 144 -15.55 2.43 -3.47
N ASP A 145 -16.84 2.73 -3.60
CA ASP A 145 -17.81 1.90 -4.33
C ASP A 145 -17.48 1.74 -5.82
N ASN A 146 -16.77 2.71 -6.42
CA ASN A 146 -16.27 2.62 -7.80
C ASN A 146 -14.88 1.96 -7.91
N GLY A 147 -14.35 1.40 -6.82
CA GLY A 147 -13.10 0.65 -6.79
C GLY A 147 -11.83 1.50 -6.76
N VAL A 148 -11.90 2.79 -6.39
CA VAL A 148 -10.71 3.61 -6.20
C VAL A 148 -10.12 3.30 -4.84
N ILE A 149 -8.94 2.68 -4.83
CA ILE A 149 -8.13 2.44 -3.64
C ILE A 149 -7.35 3.71 -3.32
N THR A 150 -7.40 4.19 -2.09
CA THR A 150 -6.61 5.34 -1.61
C THR A 150 -5.75 4.92 -0.42
N ALA A 151 -4.44 5.16 -0.53
CA ALA A 151 -3.48 4.85 0.52
C ALA A 151 -3.51 5.90 1.63
N GLN A 152 -3.62 5.45 2.88
CA GLN A 152 -3.78 6.29 4.07
C GLN A 152 -2.48 6.34 4.89
N ALA A 153 -2.11 5.22 5.52
CA ALA A 153 -0.95 5.12 6.41
C ALA A 153 -0.15 3.85 6.13
N SER A 154 1.13 3.82 6.54
CA SER A 154 1.99 2.68 6.28
C SER A 154 1.49 1.39 6.93
N GLY A 155 1.57 0.28 6.20
CA GLY A 155 1.02 -0.99 6.64
C GLY A 155 0.54 -1.85 5.47
N ASN A 156 -0.25 -2.87 5.79
CA ASN A 156 -0.82 -3.78 4.80
C ASN A 156 -2.34 -3.83 4.93
N ALA A 157 -3.01 -3.90 3.78
CA ALA A 157 -4.44 -4.12 3.65
C ALA A 157 -4.70 -5.10 2.49
N THR A 158 -5.77 -5.87 2.58
CA THR A 158 -6.31 -6.67 1.50
C THR A 158 -7.59 -6.01 1.00
N ILE A 159 -7.59 -5.65 -0.28
CA ILE A 159 -8.76 -5.17 -0.98
C ILE A 159 -9.46 -6.37 -1.61
N THR A 160 -10.73 -6.57 -1.27
CA THR A 160 -11.58 -7.64 -1.80
C THR A 160 -12.59 -7.05 -2.76
N ALA A 161 -12.75 -7.71 -3.90
CA ALA A 161 -13.75 -7.42 -4.92
C ALA A 161 -14.69 -8.63 -5.04
N VAL A 162 -15.94 -8.48 -4.62
CA VAL A 162 -16.99 -9.48 -4.84
C VAL A 162 -17.64 -9.21 -6.18
N VAL A 163 -17.27 -9.99 -7.19
CA VAL A 163 -17.74 -9.86 -8.57
C VAL A 163 -19.06 -10.60 -8.72
N ASN A 164 -20.06 -9.89 -9.25
CA ASN A 164 -21.41 -10.41 -9.54
C ASN A 164 -22.07 -11.12 -8.34
N GLY A 165 -21.70 -10.74 -7.11
CA GLY A 165 -22.27 -11.25 -5.86
C GLY A 165 -21.76 -12.63 -5.41
N SER A 166 -20.80 -13.24 -6.12
CA SER A 166 -20.35 -14.60 -5.77
C SER A 166 -18.86 -14.87 -5.92
N LYS A 167 -18.14 -14.23 -6.86
CA LYS A 167 -16.71 -14.49 -7.04
C LYS A 167 -15.87 -13.43 -6.36
N GLU A 168 -15.18 -13.81 -5.30
CA GLU A 168 -14.16 -12.99 -4.65
C GLU A 168 -12.84 -13.01 -5.43
N LEU A 169 -12.27 -11.82 -5.61
CA LEU A 169 -10.91 -11.56 -6.05
C LEU A 169 -10.25 -10.63 -5.04
N THR A 170 -8.95 -10.80 -4.81
CA THR A 170 -8.22 -10.00 -3.82
C THR A 170 -7.01 -9.32 -4.45
N SER A 171 -6.70 -8.11 -3.99
CA SER A 171 -5.45 -7.42 -4.22
C SER A 171 -4.85 -7.01 -2.87
N LYS A 172 -3.61 -7.39 -2.61
CA LYS A 172 -2.87 -6.94 -1.43
C LYS A 172 -2.25 -5.58 -1.70
N VAL A 173 -2.49 -4.66 -0.78
CA VAL A 173 -1.99 -3.29 -0.81
C VAL A 173 -1.01 -3.12 0.34
N THR A 174 0.23 -2.83 -0.01
CA THR A 174 1.25 -2.39 0.94
C THR A 174 1.41 -0.89 0.80
N VAL A 175 1.12 -0.14 1.86
CA VAL A 175 1.37 1.29 1.90
C VAL A 175 2.71 1.52 2.60
N VAL A 176 3.59 2.28 1.96
CA VAL A 176 4.93 2.57 2.45
C VAL A 176 5.07 4.05 2.77
N SER A 177 5.70 4.37 3.91
CA SER A 177 6.06 5.75 4.28
C SER A 177 7.55 5.82 4.56
N MET A 178 8.07 7.04 4.62
CA MET A 178 9.42 7.29 5.09
C MET A 178 9.37 7.96 6.45
N ASN A 179 10.28 7.58 7.34
CA ASN A 179 10.33 8.12 8.70
C ASN A 179 10.61 9.63 8.76
N GLN A 180 11.16 10.23 7.69
CA GLN A 180 11.50 11.65 7.61
C GLN A 180 11.33 12.15 6.16
N GLU A 181 10.69 13.31 5.98
CA GLU A 181 10.56 13.98 4.67
C GLU A 181 11.68 15.00 4.41
N SER A 182 12.32 15.47 5.48
CA SER A 182 13.46 16.38 5.39
C SER A 182 14.45 16.15 6.52
N VAL A 183 15.75 16.30 6.21
CA VAL A 183 16.83 16.22 7.18
C VAL A 183 17.84 17.33 6.91
N VAL A 184 18.38 17.91 7.97
CA VAL A 184 19.49 18.87 7.91
C VAL A 184 20.71 18.19 8.51
N LEU A 185 21.81 18.13 7.78
CA LEU A 185 23.09 17.55 8.19
C LEU A 185 24.18 18.62 8.21
N GLU A 186 25.31 18.29 8.84
CA GLU A 186 26.47 19.18 8.91
C GLU A 186 27.75 18.43 8.54
N VAL A 187 28.56 19.00 7.65
CA VAL A 187 29.86 18.44 7.28
C VAL A 187 30.83 18.54 8.46
N GLY A 188 31.52 17.44 8.77
CA GLY A 188 32.56 17.41 9.80
C GLY A 188 32.02 17.52 11.24
N ASP A 189 30.71 17.36 11.46
CA ASP A 189 30.15 17.18 12.79
C ASP A 189 30.06 15.71 13.15
N TRP A 190 30.65 15.29 14.27
CA TRP A 190 30.70 13.89 14.69
C TRP A 190 29.30 13.25 14.81
N TYR A 191 28.29 14.02 15.22
CA TYR A 191 26.91 13.53 15.36
C TYR A 191 25.96 13.98 14.24
N GLY A 192 26.21 15.13 13.62
CA GLY A 192 25.34 15.74 12.62
C GLY A 192 25.63 15.38 11.16
N HIS A 193 26.72 14.69 10.86
CA HIS A 193 27.07 14.31 9.47
C HIS A 193 26.27 13.12 8.93
N LEU A 194 25.51 12.41 9.78
CA LEU A 194 24.80 11.17 9.41
C LEU A 194 23.34 11.18 9.84
N LYS A 195 22.50 10.52 9.04
CA LYS A 195 21.14 10.14 9.41
C LYS A 195 20.76 8.83 8.73
N THR A 196 19.96 8.01 9.40
CA THR A 196 19.40 6.80 8.77
C THR A 196 17.94 7.04 8.43
N LEU A 197 17.63 6.98 7.14
CA LEU A 197 16.26 6.94 6.63
C LEU A 197 15.76 5.49 6.66
N LYS A 198 14.48 5.33 6.98
CA LYS A 198 13.79 4.04 7.01
C LYS A 198 12.52 4.14 6.19
N VAL A 199 12.26 3.11 5.39
CA VAL A 199 10.96 2.88 4.76
C VAL A 199 10.16 1.97 5.68
N GLU A 200 8.96 2.39 6.02
CA GLU A 200 8.03 1.69 6.91
C GLU A 200 6.94 0.99 6.09
N GLY A 201 6.25 0.03 6.70
CA GLY A 201 5.15 -0.72 6.05
C GLY A 201 5.57 -1.90 5.18
N THR A 202 6.88 -2.11 4.96
CA THR A 202 7.39 -3.20 4.11
C THR A 202 8.71 -3.79 4.63
N ASN A 203 8.93 -5.07 4.30
CA ASN A 203 10.22 -5.77 4.48
C ASN A 203 10.93 -6.01 3.13
N SER A 204 10.37 -5.51 2.02
CA SER A 204 10.96 -5.65 0.70
C SER A 204 12.27 -4.88 0.60
N LYS A 205 13.14 -5.32 -0.32
CA LYS A 205 14.40 -4.63 -0.62
C LYS A 205 14.11 -3.22 -1.16
N ILE A 206 14.76 -2.22 -0.58
CA ILE A 206 14.66 -0.81 -0.98
C ILE A 206 15.84 -0.43 -1.87
N THR A 207 15.56 0.26 -2.98
CA THR A 207 16.58 0.87 -3.82
C THR A 207 16.70 2.35 -3.51
N TRP A 208 17.87 2.78 -3.05
CA TRP A 208 18.15 4.15 -2.65
C TRP A 208 18.97 4.89 -3.71
N THR A 209 18.60 6.13 -4.00
CA THR A 209 19.36 7.04 -4.87
C THR A 209 19.46 8.43 -4.27
N THR A 210 20.44 9.21 -4.73
CA THR A 210 20.61 10.64 -4.39
C THR A 210 20.62 11.45 -5.67
N SER A 211 19.98 12.62 -5.66
CA SER A 211 20.04 13.56 -6.78
C SER A 211 21.38 14.27 -6.88
N ASN A 212 22.16 14.35 -5.79
CA ASN A 212 23.45 15.04 -5.78
C ASN A 212 24.45 14.41 -4.80
N LYS A 213 25.39 13.63 -5.34
CA LYS A 213 26.43 12.92 -4.57
C LYS A 213 27.48 13.84 -3.95
N SER A 214 27.70 15.05 -4.49
CA SER A 214 28.65 16.00 -3.89
C SER A 214 28.09 16.63 -2.61
N VAL A 215 26.76 16.62 -2.45
CA VAL A 215 26.07 17.10 -1.25
C VAL A 215 25.83 15.96 -0.27
N ALA A 216 25.18 14.88 -0.70
CA ALA A 216 24.88 13.74 0.18
C ALA A 216 24.87 12.41 -0.57
N VAL A 217 25.37 11.36 0.08
CA VAL A 217 25.32 9.98 -0.41
C VAL A 217 24.44 9.13 0.50
N VAL A 218 23.86 8.07 -0.03
CA VAL A 218 23.01 7.13 0.72
C VAL A 218 23.45 5.70 0.46
N SER A 219 23.54 4.90 1.53
CA SER A 219 23.87 3.48 1.42
C SER A 219 22.63 2.63 1.08
N SER A 220 22.84 1.36 0.76
CA SER A 220 21.74 0.38 0.55
C SER A 220 20.86 0.17 1.78
N LYS A 221 21.33 0.55 2.98
CA LYS A 221 20.58 0.48 4.24
C LYS A 221 19.94 1.82 4.64
N GLY A 222 19.92 2.82 3.74
CA GLY A 222 19.33 4.13 4.02
C GLY A 222 20.19 5.05 4.90
N ARG A 223 21.46 4.73 5.15
CA ARG A 223 22.39 5.63 5.86
C ARG A 223 22.81 6.74 4.92
N VAL A 224 22.31 7.95 5.19
CA VAL A 224 22.64 9.20 4.49
C VAL A 224 23.84 9.85 5.17
N GLU A 225 24.83 10.24 4.37
CA GLU A 225 26.05 10.90 4.82
C GLU A 225 26.27 12.21 4.07
N ALA A 226 26.54 13.28 4.83
CA ALA A 226 26.89 14.58 4.32
C ALA A 226 28.28 14.57 3.65
N LYS A 227 28.38 15.13 2.45
CA LYS A 227 29.64 15.24 1.68
C LYS A 227 30.06 16.69 1.43
N GLY A 228 29.10 17.59 1.20
CA GLY A 228 29.37 18.99 0.91
C GLY A 228 28.14 19.86 1.12
N PRO A 229 28.32 21.17 1.35
CA PRO A 229 27.20 22.07 1.59
C PRO A 229 26.28 22.17 0.38
N GLY A 230 24.97 22.26 0.61
CA GLY A 230 23.96 22.39 -0.44
C GLY A 230 22.73 21.52 -0.18
N THR A 231 21.99 21.21 -1.24
CA THR A 231 20.76 20.40 -1.17
C THR A 231 20.83 19.18 -2.07
N ALA A 232 20.30 18.05 -1.59
CA ALA A 232 20.09 16.82 -2.34
C ALA A 232 18.71 16.24 -2.02
N THR A 233 18.16 15.44 -2.92
CA THR A 233 16.96 14.65 -2.66
C THR A 233 17.35 13.17 -2.64
N ILE A 234 17.08 12.50 -1.53
CA ILE A 234 17.22 11.05 -1.41
C ILE A 234 15.90 10.41 -1.81
N THR A 235 15.96 9.43 -2.71
CA THR A 235 14.78 8.69 -3.18
C THR A 235 14.89 7.23 -2.77
N ALA A 236 13.85 6.72 -2.11
CA ALA A 236 13.65 5.29 -1.86
C ALA A 236 12.62 4.75 -2.86
N SER A 237 12.97 3.70 -3.60
CA SER A 237 12.06 3.00 -4.52
C SER A 237 11.75 1.60 -3.99
N VAL A 238 10.46 1.25 -3.93
CA VAL A 238 9.97 -0.06 -3.51
C VAL A 238 8.72 -0.44 -4.30
N GLY A 239 8.79 -1.53 -5.05
CA GLY A 239 7.76 -1.86 -6.04
C GLY A 239 7.55 -0.68 -7.00
N ASP A 240 6.29 -0.26 -7.16
CA ASP A 240 5.90 0.89 -7.98
C ASP A 240 5.97 2.24 -7.21
N ALA A 241 6.22 2.22 -5.89
CA ALA A 241 6.22 3.41 -5.06
C ALA A 241 7.61 4.08 -5.01
N LYS A 242 7.60 5.42 -4.94
CA LYS A 242 8.78 6.25 -4.70
C LYS A 242 8.51 7.22 -3.55
N LEU A 243 9.42 7.24 -2.59
CA LEU A 243 9.41 8.14 -1.44
C LEU A 243 10.62 9.06 -1.51
N THR A 244 10.49 10.32 -1.11
CA THR A 244 11.57 11.32 -1.21
C THR A 244 11.82 12.03 0.11
N CYS A 245 13.10 12.27 0.41
CA CYS A 245 13.56 13.03 1.56
C CYS A 245 14.46 14.15 1.07
N LYS A 246 14.14 15.39 1.43
CA LYS A 246 15.01 16.55 1.17
C LYS A 246 16.16 16.54 2.17
N VAL A 247 17.39 16.61 1.68
CA VAL A 247 18.60 16.71 2.51
C VAL A 247 19.19 18.08 2.29
N LYS A 248 19.32 18.86 3.36
CA LYS A 248 20.13 20.08 3.38
C LYS A 248 21.42 19.77 4.14
N VAL A 249 22.56 20.18 3.61
CA VAL A 249 23.87 19.99 4.25
C VAL A 249 24.49 21.35 4.49
N LEU A 250 24.87 21.60 5.75
CA LEU A 250 25.49 22.83 6.20
C LEU A 250 27.00 22.63 6.37
N LYS A 251 27.76 23.71 6.20
CA LYS A 251 29.20 23.73 6.52
C LYS A 251 29.58 25.09 7.09
N VAL A 252 30.07 25.11 8.32
CA VAL A 252 30.74 26.29 8.88
C VAL A 252 32.18 26.36 8.35
N ASN A 253 32.64 27.56 7.99
CA ASN A 253 33.99 27.76 7.46
C ASN A 253 35.11 27.53 8.49
N ALA A 254 34.81 27.62 9.79
CA ALA A 254 35.74 27.27 10.87
C ALA A 254 34.98 26.79 12.11
N LYS A 255 35.39 25.62 12.66
CA LYS A 255 34.88 25.11 13.94
C LYS A 255 35.74 25.49 15.12
N GLU A 256 37.02 25.74 14.88
CA GLU A 256 37.96 26.16 15.91
C GLU A 256 38.94 27.16 15.28
N PHE A 257 39.26 28.22 16.00
CA PHE A 257 40.22 29.22 15.55
C PHE A 257 40.80 30.00 16.74
N THR A 258 41.92 30.64 16.50
CA THR A 258 42.59 31.52 17.46
C THR A 258 42.68 32.93 16.90
N LEU A 259 42.51 33.92 17.77
CA LEU A 259 42.64 35.34 17.44
C LEU A 259 43.53 36.03 18.49
N ALA A 260 44.30 37.03 18.09
CA ALA A 260 44.86 38.01 19.01
C ALA A 260 43.78 39.02 19.43
N LYS A 261 43.95 39.66 20.59
CA LYS A 261 43.03 40.71 21.05
C LYS A 261 42.81 41.79 19.98
N GLY A 262 41.54 42.10 19.69
CA GLY A 262 41.14 43.06 18.68
C GLY A 262 41.02 42.50 17.25
N GLU A 263 41.56 41.31 16.97
CA GLU A 263 41.38 40.68 15.66
C GLU A 263 39.93 40.20 15.45
N THR A 264 39.56 40.04 14.18
CA THR A 264 38.23 39.58 13.79
C THR A 264 38.29 38.39 12.85
N LYS A 265 37.22 37.58 12.86
CA LYS A 265 36.99 36.51 11.88
C LYS A 265 35.53 36.45 11.49
N LYS A 266 35.28 36.47 10.18
CA LYS A 266 33.95 36.25 9.62
C LYS A 266 33.63 34.75 9.61
N LEU A 267 32.63 34.34 10.38
CA LEU A 267 32.03 33.02 10.24
C LEU A 267 30.99 33.03 9.12
N LYS A 268 30.95 31.95 8.34
CA LYS A 268 29.99 31.74 7.26
C LYS A 268 29.44 30.33 7.35
N ILE A 269 28.14 30.18 7.15
CA ILE A 269 27.48 28.89 6.94
C ILE A 269 27.16 28.74 5.46
N ASP A 270 27.84 27.81 4.79
CA ASP A 270 27.50 27.40 3.43
C ASP A 270 26.36 26.36 3.43
N GLY A 271 25.62 26.30 2.31
CA GLY A 271 24.54 25.32 2.12
C GLY A 271 23.17 25.79 2.59
N THR A 272 23.05 27.05 2.99
CA THR A 272 21.79 27.67 3.36
C THR A 272 21.73 29.15 2.98
N THR A 273 20.52 29.65 2.81
CA THR A 273 20.17 31.07 2.66
C THR A 273 19.22 31.53 3.75
N SER A 274 18.92 30.66 4.72
CA SER A 274 18.07 30.97 5.86
C SER A 274 18.76 32.01 6.76
N GLU A 275 17.96 32.76 7.50
CA GLU A 275 18.45 33.65 8.53
C GLU A 275 19.28 32.87 9.57
N ILE A 276 20.37 33.49 10.04
CA ILE A 276 21.31 32.89 10.98
C ILE A 276 21.32 33.73 12.25
N THR A 277 21.06 33.11 13.40
CA THR A 277 21.20 33.76 14.69
C THR A 277 22.54 33.39 15.32
N TRP A 278 23.28 34.41 15.75
CA TRP A 278 24.61 34.27 16.35
C TRP A 278 24.57 34.61 17.84
N HIS A 279 25.31 33.86 18.63
CA HIS A 279 25.43 34.13 20.06
C HIS A 279 26.80 33.70 20.58
N SER A 280 27.46 34.57 21.35
CA SER A 280 28.67 34.20 22.10
C SER A 280 28.31 33.85 23.54
N ASN A 281 28.77 32.70 24.02
CA ASN A 281 28.58 32.30 25.43
C ASN A 281 29.45 33.11 26.42
N HIS A 282 30.48 33.80 25.92
CA HIS A 282 31.47 34.51 26.73
C HIS A 282 31.86 35.82 26.02
N LYS A 283 30.96 36.81 26.10
CA LYS A 283 31.13 38.10 25.42
C LYS A 283 32.34 38.91 25.92
N SER A 284 32.79 38.68 27.15
CA SER A 284 34.03 39.27 27.68
C SER A 284 35.30 38.72 27.01
N VAL A 285 35.24 37.54 26.40
CA VAL A 285 36.36 36.93 25.67
C VAL A 285 36.22 37.19 24.17
N ALA A 286 35.04 36.99 23.60
CA ALA A 286 34.76 37.28 22.20
C ALA A 286 33.29 37.65 21.95
N THR A 287 33.03 38.64 21.12
CA THR A 287 31.68 39.02 20.67
C THR A 287 31.42 38.52 19.25
N VAL A 288 30.15 38.46 18.84
CA VAL A 288 29.75 38.17 17.46
C VAL A 288 28.61 39.10 17.05
N SER A 289 28.73 39.71 15.88
CA SER A 289 27.68 40.54 15.25
C SER A 289 26.66 39.70 14.49
N GLU A 290 25.55 40.31 14.09
CA GLU A 290 24.47 39.65 13.33
C GLU A 290 24.94 39.11 11.97
N ASP A 291 25.96 39.72 11.39
CA ASP A 291 26.55 39.29 10.14
C ASP A 291 27.58 38.15 10.30
N GLY A 292 27.78 37.63 11.53
CA GLY A 292 28.70 36.54 11.84
C GLY A 292 30.16 36.95 12.02
N THR A 293 30.46 38.25 12.15
CA THR A 293 31.83 38.73 12.46
C THR A 293 32.13 38.54 13.94
N VAL A 294 33.09 37.68 14.25
CA VAL A 294 33.59 37.41 15.60
C VAL A 294 34.73 38.37 15.91
N THR A 295 34.69 39.07 17.03
CA THR A 295 35.73 40.00 17.50
C THR A 295 36.32 39.52 18.81
N ALA A 296 37.64 39.41 18.87
CA ALA A 296 38.37 39.02 20.08
C ALA A 296 38.48 40.18 21.08
N VAL A 297 38.10 39.94 22.34
CA VAL A 297 38.00 40.96 23.41
C VAL A 297 39.13 40.81 24.43
N ASP A 298 39.21 39.68 25.14
CA ASP A 298 40.24 39.41 26.14
C ASP A 298 40.65 37.94 26.13
N LYS A 299 41.82 37.64 26.70
CA LYS A 299 42.40 36.30 26.75
C LYS A 299 41.42 35.29 27.37
N GLY A 300 41.23 34.17 26.69
CA GLY A 300 40.37 33.08 27.15
C GLY A 300 39.76 32.28 26.01
N ASP A 301 38.79 31.43 26.34
CA ASP A 301 38.02 30.65 25.36
C ASP A 301 36.54 31.07 25.36
N ALA A 302 35.95 31.13 24.18
CA ALA A 302 34.51 31.30 23.99
C ALA A 302 33.98 30.34 22.91
N ILE A 303 32.67 30.11 22.95
CA ILE A 303 31.92 29.35 21.96
C ILE A 303 30.94 30.30 21.29
N ILE A 304 31.07 30.41 19.98
CA ILE A 304 30.09 31.04 19.11
C ILE A 304 29.06 29.97 18.72
N MET A 305 27.84 30.15 19.20
CA MET A 305 26.67 29.35 18.89
C MET A 305 25.95 29.95 17.68
N ILE A 306 25.65 29.10 16.70
CA ILE A 306 25.08 29.47 15.41
C ILE A 306 23.79 28.68 15.25
N TYR A 307 22.66 29.36 15.17
CA TYR A 307 21.34 28.73 15.02
C TYR A 307 20.83 28.97 13.61
N VAL A 308 20.61 27.90 12.85
CA VAL A 308 20.12 27.96 11.46
C VAL A 308 19.47 26.63 11.08
N ASP A 309 18.36 26.70 10.33
CA ASP A 309 17.63 25.52 9.83
C ASP A 309 17.30 24.47 10.91
N GLY A 310 16.97 24.94 12.12
CA GLY A 310 16.65 24.07 13.27
C GLY A 310 17.86 23.33 13.86
N ARG A 311 19.09 23.67 13.47
CA ARG A 311 20.33 23.14 14.05
C ARG A 311 21.07 24.22 14.84
N ARG A 312 21.80 23.77 15.87
CA ARG A 312 22.82 24.56 16.56
C ARG A 312 24.20 24.05 16.13
N ILE A 313 25.01 24.92 15.55
CA ILE A 313 26.42 24.68 15.21
C ILE A 313 27.26 25.48 16.21
N ASN A 314 28.39 24.91 16.65
CA ASN A 314 29.30 25.56 17.57
C ASN A 314 30.66 25.80 16.91
N ALA A 315 31.23 26.98 17.12
CA ALA A 315 32.61 27.29 16.78
C ALA A 315 33.36 27.80 18.01
N ARG A 316 34.51 27.19 18.34
CA ARG A 316 35.39 27.62 19.43
C ARG A 316 36.31 28.74 18.94
N VAL A 317 36.43 29.78 19.74
CA VAL A 317 37.45 30.83 19.59
C VAL A 317 38.33 30.85 20.83
N THR A 318 39.64 30.82 20.63
CA THR A 318 40.65 31.05 21.67
C THR A 318 41.30 32.41 21.43
N VAL A 319 41.25 33.30 22.42
CA VAL A 319 41.93 34.60 22.37
C VAL A 319 43.23 34.50 23.15
N LYS A 320 44.35 34.83 22.51
CA LYS A 320 45.70 34.77 23.09
C LYS A 320 46.17 36.13 23.61
#